data_AF-A0A9P6Q682-F1
#
_entry.id   AF-A0A9P6Q682-F1
#
_cell.length_a   1.000
_cell.length_b   1.000
_cell.length_c   1.000
_cell.angle_alpha   90.00
_cell.angle_beta   90.00
_cell.angle_gamma   90.00
#
_symmetry.space_group_name_H-M   'P 1'
#
loop_
_entity.id
_entity.type
_entity.pdbx_description
1 polymer ?
#
loop_
_entity_poly.entity_id
_entity_poly.type
_entity_poly.pdbx_seq_one_letter_code
_entity_poly.pdbx_strand_id
1 'polypeptide(L)'
;MYEEKPRWYESEPDPELGESPCIFTSVTPAWNNMNLIRLAEKIKSPLVFAHVRASTAGSVSESNCHPWQYGRLMFMHNGNVADFSLIKRKVVESLPDEIFLSVNGNTDSEMAFAVFLSQLENPRQTKPFGHAALKEAVLKTIEKLNAWSKAAGVKEASMMNFAVTDGVSVVCTRYISSRTLEAASLYFSSGTRFESYKPGHYRMVKADKREDMVVIASEPLTFEKADWLTIPTNTLMVVTSKMNVLLYPIIDEYYNPNPASRSSGEDNIAYAVLKGENRQDGARDHDHREVVFVPGRSEAVAAVPTDDSEASSVASQSPKLGLGRTSAEASRSSSSVDSLDQTPGSRNSATVSPLGRPPVTRPFNPLGTSRAVASPSGLQETLLAS
;
A
#
# COMPACT_ATOMS: atom_id res chain seq x y z
N MET A 1 35.98 16.45 -24.93
CA MET A 1 34.96 17.49 -24.71
C MET A 1 33.87 16.86 -23.87
N TYR A 2 33.68 17.33 -22.63
CA TYR A 2 32.45 17.04 -21.91
C TYR A 2 31.36 17.89 -22.57
N GLU A 3 30.41 17.25 -23.22
CA GLU A 3 29.23 17.93 -23.74
C GLU A 3 28.41 18.39 -22.53
N GLU A 4 28.46 19.68 -22.23
CA GLU A 4 27.58 20.30 -21.24
C GLU A 4 26.14 20.19 -21.76
N LYS A 5 25.46 19.11 -21.37
CA LYS A 5 24.03 19.00 -21.59
C LYS A 5 23.35 20.05 -20.71
N PRO A 6 22.53 20.97 -21.27
CA PRO A 6 21.75 21.88 -20.46
C PRO A 6 20.75 21.06 -19.63
N ARG A 7 20.80 21.18 -18.30
CA ARG A 7 19.90 20.46 -17.38
C ARG A 7 19.24 21.43 -16.43
N TRP A 8 17.91 21.35 -16.35
CA TRP A 8 17.12 22.04 -15.33
C TRP A 8 16.92 21.18 -14.07
N TYR A 9 17.06 19.85 -14.18
CA TYR A 9 16.88 18.86 -13.11
C TYR A 9 17.89 17.73 -13.25
N GLU A 10 18.30 17.15 -12.13
CA GLU A 10 19.17 15.97 -12.09
C GLU A 10 18.38 14.69 -12.41
N SER A 11 18.97 13.84 -13.24
CA SER A 11 18.43 12.52 -13.59
C SER A 11 19.12 11.38 -12.86
N GLU A 12 20.21 11.69 -12.15
CA GLU A 12 21.01 10.72 -11.42
C GLU A 12 20.61 10.76 -9.94
N PRO A 13 20.66 9.63 -9.22
CA PRO A 13 20.44 9.61 -7.78
C PRO A 13 21.47 10.50 -7.07
N ASP A 14 21.00 11.46 -6.28
CA ASP A 14 21.83 12.25 -5.38
C ASP A 14 21.92 11.55 -4.01
N PRO A 15 23.11 11.10 -3.58
CA PRO A 15 23.30 10.48 -2.26
C PRO A 15 22.86 11.37 -1.10
N GLU A 16 22.89 12.70 -1.25
CA GLU A 16 22.51 13.65 -0.19
C GLU A 16 20.98 13.68 0.05
N LEU A 17 20.18 13.39 -0.99
CA LEU A 17 18.72 13.33 -0.88
C LEU A 17 18.20 12.04 -0.23
N GLY A 18 19.08 11.04 -0.06
CA GLY A 18 18.75 9.74 0.51
C GLY A 18 17.85 8.88 -0.38
N GLU A 19 17.36 7.77 0.17
CA GLU A 19 16.52 6.79 -0.55
C GLU A 19 15.02 6.93 -0.22
N SER A 20 14.61 8.08 0.32
CA SER A 20 13.20 8.38 0.58
C SER A 20 12.45 8.70 -0.72
N PRO A 21 11.19 8.28 -0.86
CA PRO A 21 10.36 8.62 -2.00
C PRO A 21 10.05 10.13 -2.05
N CYS A 22 9.86 10.66 -3.25
CA CYS A 22 9.30 11.98 -3.46
C CYS A 22 7.76 11.90 -3.41
N ILE A 23 7.13 12.73 -2.55
CA ILE A 23 5.69 12.72 -2.32
C ILE A 23 5.07 14.03 -2.81
N PHE A 24 4.04 13.92 -3.63
CA PHE A 24 3.16 15.04 -4.00
C PHE A 24 1.71 14.66 -3.70
N THR A 25 1.08 15.40 -2.80
CA THR A 25 -0.33 15.24 -2.44
C THR A 25 -1.08 16.56 -2.62
N SER A 26 -2.36 16.49 -2.94
CA SER A 26 -3.23 17.66 -3.02
C SER A 26 -4.67 17.25 -2.77
N VAL A 27 -5.45 18.16 -2.17
CA VAL A 27 -6.91 18.02 -2.05
C VAL A 27 -7.65 18.36 -3.35
N THR A 28 -6.97 18.98 -4.32
CA THR A 28 -7.55 19.30 -5.63
C THR A 28 -7.49 18.08 -6.56
N PRO A 29 -8.53 17.86 -7.38
CA PRO A 29 -8.54 16.72 -8.29
C PRO A 29 -7.44 16.82 -9.35
N ALA A 30 -6.91 15.67 -9.76
CA ALA A 30 -5.75 15.58 -10.65
C ALA A 30 -5.91 16.38 -11.95
N TRP A 31 -7.09 16.33 -12.57
CA TRP A 31 -7.39 17.05 -13.82
C TRP A 31 -7.42 18.58 -13.70
N ASN A 32 -7.49 19.11 -12.47
CA ASN A 32 -7.54 20.55 -12.20
C ASN A 32 -6.29 21.04 -11.43
N ASN A 33 -5.24 20.22 -11.35
CA ASN A 33 -4.01 20.57 -10.65
C ASN A 33 -2.87 20.84 -11.64
N MET A 34 -2.63 22.10 -11.97
CA MET A 34 -1.56 22.49 -12.90
C MET A 34 -0.16 22.15 -12.40
N ASN A 35 0.04 22.10 -11.08
CA ASN A 35 1.33 21.71 -10.52
C ASN A 35 1.59 20.23 -10.77
N LEU A 36 0.58 19.38 -10.57
CA LEU A 36 0.68 17.95 -10.90
C LEU A 36 1.02 17.73 -12.37
N ILE A 37 0.34 18.42 -13.29
CA ILE A 37 0.60 18.29 -14.74
C ILE A 37 2.05 18.67 -15.07
N ARG A 38 2.54 19.81 -14.55
CA ARG A 38 3.92 20.27 -14.78
C ARG A 38 4.96 19.30 -14.21
N LEU A 39 4.69 18.71 -13.04
CA LEU A 39 5.58 17.74 -12.40
C LEU A 39 5.60 16.41 -13.16
N ALA A 40 4.43 15.89 -13.53
CA ALA A 40 4.30 14.62 -14.23
C ALA A 40 5.01 14.61 -15.61
N GLU A 41 5.12 15.76 -16.27
CA GLU A 41 5.87 15.89 -17.53
C GLU A 41 7.40 15.75 -17.38
N LYS A 42 7.93 15.88 -16.17
CA LYS A 42 9.39 15.94 -15.92
C LYS A 42 9.90 14.82 -15.02
N ILE A 43 9.06 14.27 -14.14
CA ILE A 43 9.45 13.22 -13.21
C ILE A 43 9.51 11.86 -13.93
N LYS A 44 10.61 11.15 -13.72
CA LYS A 44 10.77 9.74 -14.11
C LYS A 44 11.18 8.96 -12.87
N SER A 45 10.58 7.81 -12.68
CA SER A 45 10.89 6.91 -11.57
C SER A 45 10.75 5.46 -12.03
N PRO A 46 11.59 4.53 -11.55
CA PRO A 46 11.40 3.10 -11.75
C PRO A 46 10.20 2.54 -10.97
N LEU A 47 9.67 3.31 -10.01
CA LEU A 47 8.51 2.93 -9.21
C LEU A 47 7.63 4.16 -8.93
N VAL A 48 6.35 4.08 -9.31
CA VAL A 48 5.39 5.18 -9.13
C VAL A 48 4.17 4.68 -8.38
N PHE A 49 3.76 5.45 -7.38
CA PHE A 49 2.54 5.26 -6.60
C PHE A 49 1.64 6.47 -6.83
N ALA A 50 0.39 6.25 -7.21
CA ALA A 50 -0.60 7.30 -7.38
C ALA A 50 -1.95 6.85 -6.83
N HIS A 51 -2.63 7.77 -6.15
CA HIS A 51 -3.94 7.50 -5.58
C HIS A 51 -4.88 8.70 -5.72
N VAL A 52 -6.03 8.46 -6.35
CA VAL A 52 -7.13 9.43 -6.42
C VAL A 52 -8.19 8.95 -5.44
N ARG A 53 -8.50 9.76 -4.44
CA ARG A 53 -9.45 9.42 -3.38
C ARG A 53 -10.73 10.23 -3.50
N ALA A 54 -11.87 9.56 -3.39
CA ALA A 54 -13.14 10.21 -3.10
C ALA A 54 -13.26 10.41 -1.59
N SER A 55 -13.43 11.65 -1.12
CA SER A 55 -13.61 11.89 0.32
C SER A 55 -14.98 11.39 0.79
N THR A 56 -15.06 10.16 1.28
CA THR A 56 -16.28 9.58 1.86
C THR A 56 -16.37 9.79 3.38
N ALA A 57 -15.23 9.91 4.06
CA ALA A 57 -15.14 10.15 5.50
C ALA A 57 -13.84 10.89 5.88
N GLY A 58 -13.94 11.84 6.82
CA GLY A 58 -12.84 12.65 7.33
C GLY A 58 -12.85 14.09 6.81
N SER A 59 -11.95 14.92 7.36
CA SER A 59 -11.71 16.28 6.86
C SER A 59 -10.97 16.23 5.52
N VAL A 60 -11.34 17.11 4.59
CA VAL A 60 -10.57 17.34 3.37
C VAL A 60 -9.28 18.08 3.75
N SER A 61 -8.20 17.32 3.92
CA SER A 61 -6.86 17.84 4.26
C SER A 61 -5.79 17.03 3.55
N GLU A 62 -4.65 17.65 3.26
CA GLU A 62 -3.52 16.98 2.61
C GLU A 62 -2.95 15.85 3.47
N SER A 63 -3.01 15.96 4.81
CA SER A 63 -2.61 14.89 5.73
C SER A 63 -3.44 13.60 5.58
N ASN A 64 -4.62 13.70 4.96
CA ASN A 64 -5.52 12.57 4.69
C ASN A 64 -5.41 12.07 3.23
N CYS A 65 -4.46 12.60 2.44
CA CYS A 65 -4.19 12.18 1.07
C CYS A 65 -3.09 11.12 1.05
N HIS A 66 -3.35 10.00 0.39
CA HIS A 66 -2.34 9.02 0.05
C HIS A 66 -1.36 9.55 -1.01
N PRO A 67 -0.14 8.98 -1.10
CA PRO A 67 0.47 7.99 -0.20
C PRO A 67 1.01 8.60 1.11
N TRP A 68 1.00 7.83 2.20
CA TRP A 68 1.81 8.15 3.38
C TRP A 68 3.21 7.57 3.25
N GLN A 69 4.16 8.24 3.90
CA GLN A 69 5.58 7.88 3.90
C GLN A 69 6.09 7.74 5.34
N TYR A 70 6.93 6.73 5.57
CA TYR A 70 7.75 6.63 6.77
C TYR A 70 9.15 6.10 6.41
N GLY A 71 10.15 6.98 6.41
CA GLY A 71 11.48 6.66 5.88
C GLY A 71 11.39 6.33 4.38
N ARG A 72 11.80 5.09 4.02
CA ARG A 72 11.70 4.54 2.66
C ARG A 72 10.36 3.88 2.33
N LEU A 73 9.50 3.69 3.33
CA LEU A 73 8.23 2.99 3.16
C LEU A 73 7.18 3.94 2.61
N MET A 74 6.41 3.48 1.63
CA MET A 74 5.15 4.11 1.22
C MET A 74 3.97 3.18 1.43
N PHE A 75 2.81 3.78 1.72
CA PHE A 75 1.56 3.06 1.93
C PHE A 75 0.37 3.80 1.29
N MET A 76 -0.48 3.05 0.60
CA MET A 76 -1.78 3.49 0.08
C MET A 76 -2.85 2.47 0.45
N HIS A 77 -4.08 2.94 0.61
CA HIS A 77 -5.23 2.10 0.91
C HIS A 77 -6.40 2.48 0.02
N ASN A 78 -7.01 1.49 -0.61
CA ASN A 78 -8.32 1.60 -1.25
C ASN A 78 -9.32 0.73 -0.48
N GLY A 79 -10.40 1.34 -0.01
CA GLY A 79 -11.36 0.72 0.90
C GLY A 79 -11.42 1.40 2.26
N ASN A 80 -11.81 0.63 3.27
CA ASN A 80 -12.13 1.13 4.60
C ASN A 80 -11.95 0.03 5.65
N VAL A 81 -11.59 0.45 6.87
CA VAL A 81 -11.76 -0.37 8.07
C VAL A 81 -13.14 -0.04 8.65
N ALA A 82 -14.04 -1.02 8.59
CA ALA A 82 -15.41 -0.86 9.02
C ALA A 82 -15.52 -0.49 10.50
N ASP A 83 -16.43 0.45 10.81
CA ASP A 83 -16.68 0.95 12.16
C ASP A 83 -15.41 1.28 12.96
N PHE A 84 -14.41 1.89 12.29
CA PHE A 84 -13.09 2.14 12.87
C PHE A 84 -13.14 2.88 14.22
N SER A 85 -14.14 3.74 14.44
CA SER A 85 -14.35 4.44 15.71
C SER A 85 -14.48 3.50 16.92
N LEU A 86 -15.02 2.29 16.73
CA LEU A 86 -15.17 1.28 17.78
C LEU A 86 -13.83 0.65 18.19
N ILE A 87 -12.89 0.54 17.25
CA ILE A 87 -11.57 -0.08 17.49
C ILE A 87 -10.45 0.94 17.66
N LYS A 88 -10.67 2.21 17.32
CA LYS A 88 -9.64 3.28 17.30
C LYS A 88 -8.84 3.35 18.61
N ARG A 89 -9.50 3.24 19.76
CA ARG A 89 -8.82 3.25 21.06
C ARG A 89 -7.83 2.08 21.18
N LYS A 90 -8.25 0.88 20.79
CA LYS A 90 -7.39 -0.33 20.84
C LYS A 90 -6.23 -0.26 19.87
N VAL A 91 -6.47 0.31 18.69
CA VAL A 91 -5.41 0.58 17.70
C VAL A 91 -4.36 1.49 18.31
N VAL A 92 -4.76 2.66 18.82
CA VAL A 92 -3.85 3.65 19.41
C VAL A 92 -3.08 3.06 20.61
N GLU A 93 -3.75 2.35 21.51
CA GLU A 93 -3.13 1.67 22.66
C GLU A 93 -2.07 0.62 22.25
N SER A 94 -2.14 0.10 21.02
CA SER A 94 -1.22 -0.93 20.52
C SER A 94 0.04 -0.37 19.84
N LEU A 95 0.07 0.92 19.52
CA LEU A 95 1.14 1.53 18.77
C LEU A 95 2.30 1.93 19.71
N PRO A 96 3.57 1.67 19.32
CA PRO A 96 4.71 2.29 19.97
C PRO A 96 4.62 3.83 19.88
N ASP A 97 5.06 4.53 20.93
CA ASP A 97 5.00 6.00 21.02
C ASP A 97 5.53 6.70 19.78
N GLU A 98 6.67 6.24 19.27
CA GLU A 98 7.30 6.80 18.07
C GLU A 98 6.41 6.74 16.83
N ILE A 99 5.68 5.63 16.64
CA ILE A 99 4.79 5.44 15.50
C ILE A 99 3.49 6.22 15.71
N PHE A 100 2.95 6.20 16.92
CA PHE A 100 1.77 7.00 17.27
C PHE A 100 2.00 8.49 17.01
N LEU A 101 3.15 9.02 17.43
CA LEU A 101 3.52 10.43 17.25
C LEU A 101 3.79 10.81 15.78
N SER A 102 3.93 9.84 14.88
CA SER A 102 4.13 10.09 13.45
C SER A 102 2.84 10.27 12.66
N VAL A 103 1.68 9.92 13.24
CA VAL A 103 0.36 10.04 12.62
C VAL A 103 -0.09 11.50 12.64
N ASN A 104 -0.46 12.05 11.49
CA ASN A 104 -0.81 13.47 11.33
C ASN A 104 -2.26 13.72 10.92
N GLY A 105 -2.85 12.78 10.17
CA GLY A 105 -4.25 12.82 9.76
C GLY A 105 -5.17 12.12 10.76
N ASN A 106 -6.37 11.78 10.28
CA ASN A 106 -7.43 11.22 11.11
C ASN A 106 -8.19 10.05 10.47
N THR A 107 -7.64 9.49 9.40
CA THR A 107 -8.27 8.38 8.67
C THR A 107 -7.98 7.03 9.34
N ASP A 108 -8.86 6.07 9.09
CA ASP A 108 -8.62 4.66 9.36
C ASP A 108 -7.39 4.13 8.62
N SER A 109 -7.15 4.64 7.42
CA SER A 109 -6.12 4.23 6.48
C SER A 109 -4.71 4.60 6.98
N GLU A 110 -4.52 5.79 7.54
CA GLU A 110 -3.26 6.19 8.16
C GLU A 110 -3.01 5.42 9.46
N MET A 111 -4.06 5.14 10.22
CA MET A 111 -3.95 4.30 11.40
C MET A 111 -3.61 2.85 11.03
N ALA A 112 -4.13 2.33 9.92
CA ALA A 112 -3.73 1.03 9.36
C ALA A 112 -2.24 1.05 8.93
N PHE A 113 -1.76 2.15 8.35
CA PHE A 113 -0.34 2.33 8.07
C PHE A 113 0.50 2.30 9.36
N ALA A 114 0.07 2.99 10.42
CA ALA A 114 0.73 2.95 11.72
C ALA A 114 0.78 1.53 12.31
N VAL A 115 -0.32 0.77 12.21
CA VAL A 115 -0.35 -0.64 12.61
C VAL A 115 0.66 -1.45 11.79
N PHE A 116 0.72 -1.24 10.47
CA PHE A 116 1.71 -1.89 9.60
C PHE A 116 3.15 -1.58 10.03
N LEU A 117 3.47 -0.31 10.30
CA LEU A 117 4.81 0.08 10.76
C LEU A 117 5.17 -0.62 12.07
N SER A 118 4.22 -0.76 12.99
CA SER A 118 4.44 -1.48 14.26
C SER A 118 4.58 -3.01 14.12
N GLN A 119 4.36 -3.57 12.92
CA GLN A 119 4.64 -4.99 12.65
C GLN A 119 6.06 -5.23 12.13
N LEU A 120 6.82 -4.16 11.85
CA LEU A 120 8.21 -4.23 11.42
C LEU A 120 9.13 -4.09 12.64
N GLU A 121 10.24 -4.85 12.65
CA GLU A 121 11.22 -4.79 13.75
C GLU A 121 11.90 -3.42 13.84
N ASN A 122 12.29 -2.85 12.69
CA ASN A 122 12.87 -1.52 12.60
C ASN A 122 12.28 -0.75 11.40
N PRO A 123 11.17 -0.03 11.58
CA PRO A 123 10.53 0.72 10.48
C PRO A 123 11.38 1.88 9.95
N ARG A 124 12.41 2.34 10.68
CA ARG A 124 13.34 3.40 10.25
C ARG A 124 14.54 2.89 9.46
N GLN A 125 14.69 1.59 9.27
CA GLN A 125 15.88 1.10 8.59
C GLN A 125 16.00 1.70 7.19
N THR A 126 17.25 2.02 6.83
CA THR A 126 17.58 2.64 5.55
C THR A 126 17.87 1.61 4.47
N LYS A 127 17.75 0.30 4.73
CA LYS A 127 17.90 -0.75 3.72
C LYS A 127 16.53 -1.29 3.30
N PRO A 128 16.39 -1.82 2.07
CA PRO A 128 15.17 -2.52 1.66
C PRO A 128 14.81 -3.62 2.68
N PHE A 129 13.53 -3.69 3.03
CA PHE A 129 12.97 -4.70 3.94
C PHE A 129 12.89 -6.06 3.24
N GLY A 130 12.72 -6.04 1.93
CA GLY A 130 12.47 -7.23 1.13
C GLY A 130 11.01 -7.68 1.21
N HIS A 131 10.54 -8.26 0.11
CA HIS A 131 9.14 -8.64 -0.05
C HIS A 131 8.60 -9.60 1.02
N ALA A 132 9.44 -10.46 1.60
CA ALA A 132 9.01 -11.40 2.64
C ALA A 132 8.60 -10.68 3.93
N ALA A 133 9.40 -9.74 4.41
CA ALA A 133 9.12 -8.95 5.61
C ALA A 133 7.90 -8.03 5.40
N LEU A 134 7.82 -7.37 4.23
CA LEU A 134 6.66 -6.54 3.89
C LEU A 134 5.37 -7.37 3.84
N LYS A 135 5.41 -8.55 3.21
CA LYS A 135 4.27 -9.47 3.15
C LYS A 135 3.81 -9.87 4.55
N GLU A 136 4.74 -10.31 5.40
CA GLU A 136 4.41 -10.72 6.77
C GLU A 136 3.80 -9.57 7.58
N ALA A 137 4.37 -8.36 7.49
CA ALA A 137 3.85 -7.20 8.17
C ALA A 137 2.43 -6.81 7.70
N VAL A 138 2.16 -6.87 6.39
CA VAL A 138 0.81 -6.63 5.84
C VAL A 138 -0.18 -7.68 6.33
N LEU A 139 0.18 -8.97 6.33
CA LEU A 139 -0.69 -10.04 6.82
C LEU A 139 -1.02 -9.88 8.32
N LYS A 140 -0.02 -9.60 9.15
CA LYS A 140 -0.21 -9.33 10.59
C LYS A 140 -1.08 -8.09 10.83
N THR A 141 -0.99 -7.08 9.97
CA THR A 141 -1.82 -5.88 10.03
C THR A 141 -3.29 -6.23 9.81
N ILE A 142 -3.58 -7.00 8.75
CA ILE A 142 -4.94 -7.48 8.45
C ILE A 142 -5.47 -8.33 9.61
N GLU A 143 -4.67 -9.27 10.11
CA GLU A 143 -5.02 -10.14 11.23
C GLU A 143 -5.41 -9.32 12.48
N LYS A 144 -4.59 -8.34 12.88
CA LYS A 144 -4.85 -7.47 14.02
C LYS A 144 -6.13 -6.65 13.86
N LEU A 145 -6.31 -6.02 12.70
CA LEU A 145 -7.50 -5.22 12.42
C LEU A 145 -8.77 -6.07 12.47
N ASN A 146 -8.75 -7.27 11.86
CA ASN A 146 -9.85 -8.23 11.95
C ASN A 146 -10.13 -8.65 13.40
N ALA A 147 -9.08 -8.97 14.18
CA ALA A 147 -9.22 -9.40 15.56
C ALA A 147 -9.86 -8.31 16.45
N TRP A 148 -9.44 -7.06 16.29
CA TRP A 148 -10.05 -5.93 17.00
C TRP A 148 -11.49 -5.68 16.56
N SER A 149 -11.78 -5.72 15.26
CA SER A 149 -13.14 -5.56 14.73
C SER A 149 -14.08 -6.66 15.26
N LYS A 150 -13.61 -7.91 15.30
CA LYS A 150 -14.36 -9.04 15.86
C LYS A 150 -14.62 -8.86 17.35
N ALA A 151 -13.60 -8.47 18.13
CA ALA A 151 -13.75 -8.22 19.56
C ALA A 151 -14.70 -7.05 19.87
N ALA A 152 -14.72 -6.03 19.02
CA ALA A 152 -15.64 -4.89 19.13
C ALA A 152 -17.05 -5.20 18.57
N GLY A 153 -17.27 -6.37 17.97
CA GLY A 153 -18.56 -6.78 17.43
C GLY A 153 -18.96 -6.11 16.11
N VAL A 154 -18.00 -5.55 15.37
CA VAL A 154 -18.21 -4.93 14.05
C VAL A 154 -18.86 -5.94 13.10
N LYS A 155 -19.91 -5.50 12.40
CA LYS A 155 -20.70 -6.34 11.47
C LYS A 155 -20.44 -6.02 10.01
N GLU A 156 -20.15 -4.76 9.73
CA GLU A 156 -19.82 -4.30 8.39
C GLU A 156 -18.47 -4.85 7.93
N ALA A 157 -18.33 -5.12 6.64
CA ALA A 157 -17.12 -5.68 6.08
C ALA A 157 -16.07 -4.59 5.85
N SER A 158 -14.83 -4.86 6.26
CA SER A 158 -13.67 -4.03 5.92
C SER A 158 -13.12 -4.48 4.57
N MET A 159 -12.89 -3.53 3.67
CA MET A 159 -12.14 -3.74 2.43
C MET A 159 -10.76 -3.16 2.63
N MET A 160 -9.73 -3.99 2.54
CA MET A 160 -8.35 -3.59 2.88
C MET A 160 -7.43 -3.85 1.69
N ASN A 161 -7.61 -3.08 0.61
CA ASN A 161 -6.70 -3.11 -0.52
C ASN A 161 -5.51 -2.19 -0.22
N PHE A 162 -4.52 -2.72 0.49
CA PHE A 162 -3.29 -2.02 0.81
C PHE A 162 -2.31 -2.16 -0.35
N ALA A 163 -1.53 -1.12 -0.61
CA ALA A 163 -0.37 -1.15 -1.47
C ALA A 163 0.82 -0.56 -0.72
N VAL A 164 1.89 -1.34 -0.58
CA VAL A 164 3.05 -1.05 0.25
C VAL A 164 4.33 -1.24 -0.54
N THR A 165 5.32 -0.37 -0.33
CA THR A 165 6.65 -0.56 -0.89
C THR A 165 7.74 -0.04 0.05
N ASP A 166 8.94 -0.60 -0.08
CA ASP A 166 10.20 -0.10 0.51
C ASP A 166 11.13 0.58 -0.52
N GLY A 167 10.58 0.91 -1.70
CA GLY A 167 11.30 1.44 -2.86
C GLY A 167 11.85 0.37 -3.80
N VAL A 168 11.77 -0.92 -3.45
CA VAL A 168 12.34 -2.02 -4.24
C VAL A 168 11.33 -3.16 -4.47
N SER A 169 10.58 -3.53 -3.44
CA SER A 169 9.51 -4.54 -3.53
C SER A 169 8.15 -3.86 -3.37
N VAL A 170 7.13 -4.43 -4.00
CA VAL A 170 5.73 -3.98 -3.85
C VAL A 170 4.91 -5.13 -3.28
N VAL A 171 4.07 -4.84 -2.29
CA VAL A 171 3.07 -5.76 -1.75
C VAL A 171 1.71 -5.09 -1.86
N CYS A 172 0.79 -5.76 -2.55
CA CYS A 172 -0.59 -5.32 -2.66
C CYS A 172 -1.54 -6.38 -2.12
N THR A 173 -2.65 -5.97 -1.52
CA THR A 173 -3.75 -6.88 -1.14
C THR A 173 -5.01 -6.55 -1.92
N ARG A 174 -5.75 -7.59 -2.30
CA ARG A 174 -7.17 -7.50 -2.62
C ARG A 174 -7.93 -8.28 -1.55
N TYR A 175 -8.48 -7.61 -0.54
CA TYR A 175 -8.97 -8.28 0.66
C TYR A 175 -10.31 -7.71 1.15
N ILE A 176 -11.21 -8.59 1.58
CA ILE A 176 -12.43 -8.24 2.30
C ILE A 176 -12.65 -9.16 3.51
N SER A 177 -13.07 -8.58 4.63
CA SER A 177 -13.46 -9.31 5.85
C SER A 177 -14.89 -9.86 5.78
N SER A 178 -15.23 -10.51 4.66
CA SER A 178 -16.53 -11.15 4.45
C SER A 178 -16.38 -12.37 3.56
N ARG A 179 -17.02 -13.48 3.97
CA ARG A 179 -17.08 -14.68 3.14
C ARG A 179 -18.00 -14.51 1.94
N THR A 180 -18.95 -13.58 1.98
CA THR A 180 -20.07 -13.50 1.02
C THR A 180 -19.98 -12.32 0.07
N LEU A 181 -19.43 -11.19 0.53
CA LEU A 181 -19.24 -9.99 -0.27
C LEU A 181 -17.98 -10.07 -1.13
N GLU A 182 -17.82 -9.11 -2.04
CA GLU A 182 -16.66 -9.01 -2.91
C GLU A 182 -15.78 -7.83 -2.50
N ALA A 183 -14.45 -8.03 -2.52
CA ALA A 183 -13.49 -6.96 -2.28
C ALA A 183 -13.50 -5.94 -3.42
N ALA A 184 -13.19 -4.69 -3.09
CA ALA A 184 -12.89 -3.65 -4.08
C ALA A 184 -11.95 -4.20 -5.16
N SER A 185 -12.20 -3.83 -6.42
CA SER A 185 -11.49 -4.41 -7.56
C SER A 185 -10.01 -4.05 -7.53
N LEU A 186 -9.19 -4.97 -8.03
CA LEU A 186 -7.78 -4.77 -8.22
C LEU A 186 -7.32 -5.65 -9.37
N TYR A 187 -6.60 -5.06 -10.31
CA TYR A 187 -6.11 -5.69 -11.53
C TYR A 187 -4.61 -5.48 -11.61
N PHE A 188 -3.94 -6.35 -12.36
CA PHE A 188 -2.59 -6.09 -12.80
C PHE A 188 -2.41 -6.42 -14.27
N SER A 189 -1.46 -5.74 -14.89
CA SER A 189 -0.96 -6.03 -16.22
C SER A 189 0.57 -6.07 -16.15
N SER A 190 1.19 -6.99 -16.86
CA SER A 190 2.65 -7.07 -16.95
C SER A 190 3.08 -7.13 -18.42
N GLY A 191 4.23 -6.54 -18.71
CA GLY A 191 4.86 -6.66 -20.01
C GLY A 191 6.25 -6.04 -20.05
N THR A 192 6.70 -5.76 -21.27
CA THR A 192 8.01 -5.12 -21.53
C THR A 192 7.93 -3.59 -21.42
N ARG A 193 6.79 -2.98 -21.78
CA ARG A 193 6.57 -1.54 -21.71
C ARG A 193 5.09 -1.19 -21.77
N PHE A 194 4.73 -0.07 -21.16
CA PHE A 194 3.43 0.57 -21.31
C PHE A 194 3.58 1.81 -22.18
N GLU A 195 3.01 1.80 -23.40
CA GLU A 195 3.23 2.86 -24.40
C GLU A 195 1.93 3.45 -24.92
N SER A 196 1.98 4.73 -25.33
CA SER A 196 0.91 5.34 -26.10
C SER A 196 1.06 4.96 -27.58
N TYR A 197 0.04 4.34 -28.16
CA TYR A 197 0.01 4.01 -29.59
C TYR A 197 -0.83 5.00 -30.41
N LYS A 198 -1.70 5.77 -29.75
CA LYS A 198 -2.43 6.94 -30.27
C LYS A 198 -2.64 7.93 -29.13
N PRO A 199 -2.76 9.25 -29.38
CA PRO A 199 -2.94 10.24 -28.32
C PRO A 199 -4.11 9.92 -27.37
N GLY A 200 -3.81 9.69 -26.09
CA GLY A 200 -4.80 9.31 -25.07
C GLY A 200 -5.12 7.81 -25.01
N HIS A 201 -4.53 7.00 -25.88
CA HIS A 201 -4.67 5.55 -25.91
C HIS A 201 -3.33 4.88 -25.59
N TYR A 202 -3.36 3.99 -24.61
CA TYR A 202 -2.21 3.25 -24.12
C TYR A 202 -2.46 1.74 -24.20
N ARG A 203 -1.39 0.96 -24.22
CA ARG A 203 -1.44 -0.50 -24.18
C ARG A 203 -0.23 -1.08 -23.46
N MET A 204 -0.38 -2.30 -22.95
CA MET A 204 0.75 -3.09 -22.47
C MET A 204 1.37 -3.83 -23.66
N VAL A 205 2.69 -3.71 -23.84
CA VAL A 205 3.40 -4.42 -24.91
C VAL A 205 4.14 -5.61 -24.32
N LYS A 206 3.91 -6.78 -24.91
CA LYS A 206 4.58 -8.05 -24.57
C LYS A 206 5.45 -8.49 -25.75
N ALA A 207 6.59 -7.82 -25.93
CA ALA A 207 7.44 -8.00 -27.10
C ALA A 207 8.31 -9.27 -27.02
N ASP A 208 8.59 -9.75 -25.81
CA ASP A 208 9.35 -10.97 -25.55
C ASP A 208 8.74 -11.73 -24.35
N LYS A 209 9.45 -12.74 -23.85
CA LYS A 209 9.04 -13.51 -22.65
C LYS A 209 9.44 -12.83 -21.34
N ARG A 210 9.98 -11.61 -21.37
CA ARG A 210 10.44 -10.88 -20.17
C ARG A 210 9.36 -9.90 -19.72
N GLU A 211 9.29 -9.75 -18.40
CA GLU A 211 8.41 -8.82 -17.72
C GLU A 211 9.31 -7.73 -17.13
N ASP A 212 9.36 -6.58 -17.79
CA ASP A 212 10.17 -5.42 -17.37
C ASP A 212 9.32 -4.34 -16.68
N MET A 213 8.00 -4.47 -16.73
CA MET A 213 7.04 -3.54 -16.16
C MET A 213 5.81 -4.28 -15.61
N VAL A 214 5.33 -3.85 -14.44
CA VAL A 214 4.09 -4.34 -13.84
C VAL A 214 3.26 -3.13 -13.46
N VAL A 215 2.03 -3.05 -13.97
CA VAL A 215 1.07 -2.01 -13.61
C VAL A 215 -0.05 -2.65 -12.80
N ILE A 216 -0.27 -2.16 -11.60
CA ILE A 216 -1.34 -2.59 -10.68
C ILE A 216 -2.32 -1.43 -10.56
N ALA A 217 -3.59 -1.66 -10.88
CA ALA A 217 -4.62 -0.62 -10.85
C ALA A 217 -5.94 -1.13 -10.27
N SER A 218 -6.71 -0.27 -9.60
CA SER A 218 -8.07 -0.64 -9.15
C SER A 218 -9.05 -0.89 -10.30
N GLU A 219 -8.77 -0.33 -11.48
CA GLU A 219 -9.50 -0.57 -12.73
C GLU A 219 -8.53 -0.65 -13.92
N PRO A 220 -8.88 -1.39 -15.00
CA PRO A 220 -8.08 -1.41 -16.22
C PRO A 220 -7.90 0.00 -16.81
N LEU A 221 -6.64 0.44 -16.99
CA LEU A 221 -6.33 1.77 -17.54
C LEU A 221 -6.45 1.85 -19.07
N THR A 222 -6.68 0.72 -19.74
CA THR A 222 -6.72 0.61 -21.19
C THR A 222 -8.01 -0.09 -21.63
N PHE A 223 -8.43 0.17 -22.88
CA PHE A 223 -9.62 -0.46 -23.45
C PHE A 223 -9.43 -1.97 -23.71
N GLU A 224 -8.19 -2.41 -23.91
CA GLU A 224 -7.83 -3.81 -24.13
C GLU A 224 -7.89 -4.57 -22.79
N LYS A 225 -9.10 -4.89 -22.34
CA LYS A 225 -9.33 -5.62 -21.07
C LYS A 225 -8.57 -6.95 -20.98
N ALA A 226 -8.29 -7.59 -22.12
CA ALA A 226 -7.54 -8.84 -22.18
C ALA A 226 -6.09 -8.71 -21.66
N ASP A 227 -5.54 -7.49 -21.59
CA ASP A 227 -4.21 -7.25 -21.02
C ASP A 227 -4.20 -7.21 -19.49
N TRP A 228 -5.37 -7.17 -18.87
CA TRP A 228 -5.54 -7.00 -17.44
C TRP A 228 -6.05 -8.27 -16.79
N LEU A 229 -5.33 -8.73 -15.78
CA LEU A 229 -5.71 -9.86 -14.96
C LEU A 229 -6.30 -9.34 -13.65
N THR A 230 -7.54 -9.75 -13.36
CA THR A 230 -8.16 -9.48 -12.06
C THR A 230 -7.43 -10.27 -10.98
N ILE A 231 -6.99 -9.57 -9.93
CA ILE A 231 -6.44 -10.23 -8.74
C ILE A 231 -7.62 -10.89 -8.00
N PRO A 232 -7.56 -12.18 -7.63
CA PRO A 232 -8.67 -12.82 -6.94
C PRO A 232 -8.93 -12.20 -5.56
N THR A 233 -10.19 -12.23 -5.12
CA THR A 233 -10.58 -11.80 -3.77
C THR A 233 -9.80 -12.58 -2.70
N ASN A 234 -9.39 -11.89 -1.64
CA ASN A 234 -8.56 -12.37 -0.54
C ASN A 234 -7.24 -12.96 -1.04
N THR A 235 -6.55 -12.19 -1.88
CA THR A 235 -5.22 -12.51 -2.41
C THR A 235 -4.24 -11.37 -2.12
N LEU A 236 -3.03 -11.74 -1.75
CA LEU A 236 -1.88 -10.86 -1.63
C LEU A 236 -0.99 -11.05 -2.86
N MET A 237 -0.67 -9.95 -3.53
CA MET A 237 0.25 -9.88 -4.65
C MET A 237 1.59 -9.30 -4.20
N VAL A 238 2.68 -9.86 -4.67
CA VAL A 238 4.04 -9.36 -4.46
C VAL A 238 4.69 -9.13 -5.82
N VAL A 239 5.27 -7.94 -6.02
CA VAL A 239 6.25 -7.67 -7.06
C VAL A 239 7.63 -7.63 -6.40
N THR A 240 8.48 -8.58 -6.77
CA THR A 240 9.84 -8.67 -6.22
C THR A 240 10.79 -7.68 -6.90
N SER A 241 11.99 -7.47 -6.33
CA SER A 241 13.06 -6.69 -6.96
C SER A 241 13.50 -7.18 -8.35
N LYS A 242 13.12 -8.41 -8.72
CA LYS A 242 13.38 -9.01 -10.03
C LYS A 242 12.14 -9.00 -10.92
N MET A 243 11.13 -8.15 -10.66
CA MET A 243 9.89 -8.08 -11.43
C MET A 243 9.07 -9.38 -11.50
N ASN A 244 9.35 -10.37 -10.63
CA ASN A 244 8.47 -11.53 -10.49
C ASN A 244 7.18 -11.11 -9.79
N VAL A 245 6.05 -11.54 -10.34
CA VAL A 245 4.73 -11.40 -9.75
C VAL A 245 4.36 -12.71 -9.03
N LEU A 246 4.12 -12.63 -7.73
CA LEU A 246 3.75 -13.77 -6.89
C LEU A 246 2.38 -13.52 -6.28
N LEU A 247 1.50 -14.52 -6.34
CA LEU A 247 0.14 -14.44 -5.78
C LEU A 247 0.00 -15.45 -4.64
N TYR A 248 -0.44 -14.96 -3.48
CA TYR A 248 -0.65 -15.73 -2.25
C TYR A 248 -2.10 -15.59 -1.79
N PRO A 249 -2.87 -16.68 -1.65
CA PRO A 249 -4.18 -16.60 -1.02
C PRO A 249 -4.01 -16.20 0.47
N ILE A 250 -4.85 -15.27 0.93
CA ILE A 250 -4.96 -14.90 2.34
C ILE A 250 -5.99 -15.84 2.96
N ILE A 251 -5.50 -16.87 3.66
CA ILE A 251 -6.34 -17.93 4.24
C ILE A 251 -6.70 -17.58 5.67
N ASP A 252 -7.91 -17.08 5.86
CA ASP A 252 -8.53 -16.80 7.16
C ASP A 252 -10.01 -17.23 7.16
N GLU A 253 -10.77 -16.82 8.18
CA GLU A 253 -12.21 -17.15 8.27
C GLU A 253 -13.07 -16.53 7.15
N TYR A 254 -12.54 -15.55 6.40
CA TYR A 254 -13.22 -14.85 5.31
C TYR A 254 -12.87 -15.43 3.93
N TYR A 255 -11.83 -16.25 3.83
CA TYR A 255 -11.42 -16.89 2.58
C TYR A 255 -12.52 -17.77 1.97
N ASN A 256 -12.69 -17.65 0.65
CA ASN A 256 -13.57 -18.50 -0.14
C ASN A 256 -12.79 -19.16 -1.30
N PRO A 257 -12.58 -20.48 -1.29
CA PRO A 257 -11.83 -21.19 -2.32
C PRO A 257 -12.59 -21.31 -3.66
N ASN A 258 -13.89 -21.02 -3.70
CA ASN A 258 -14.69 -21.05 -4.92
C ASN A 258 -15.40 -19.70 -5.17
N PRO A 259 -14.70 -18.70 -5.71
CA PRO A 259 -15.31 -17.41 -6.05
C PRO A 259 -16.25 -17.49 -7.27
N ALA A 260 -16.17 -18.56 -8.07
CA ALA A 260 -16.81 -18.68 -9.39
C ALA A 260 -18.34 -18.65 -9.35
N SER A 261 -18.96 -18.86 -8.19
CA SER A 261 -20.41 -18.78 -8.04
C SER A 261 -20.96 -17.35 -7.98
N ARG A 262 -20.12 -16.32 -8.14
CA ARG A 262 -20.48 -14.92 -7.81
C ARG A 262 -20.32 -13.90 -8.94
N SER A 263 -19.73 -14.27 -10.07
CA SER A 263 -19.72 -13.41 -11.26
C SER A 263 -21.11 -13.42 -11.92
N SER A 264 -22.06 -12.70 -11.34
CA SER A 264 -23.29 -12.33 -12.04
C SER A 264 -22.94 -11.26 -13.08
N GLY A 265 -22.52 -11.69 -14.26
CA GLY A 265 -22.23 -10.83 -15.41
C GLY A 265 -20.93 -11.22 -16.09
N GLU A 266 -21.03 -12.04 -17.15
CA GLU A 266 -20.15 -12.20 -18.32
C GLU A 266 -18.60 -12.17 -18.21
N ASP A 267 -18.00 -12.17 -17.02
CA ASP A 267 -16.56 -12.35 -16.85
C ASP A 267 -16.27 -13.79 -16.42
N ASN A 268 -16.47 -14.73 -17.35
CA ASN A 268 -15.83 -16.05 -17.31
C ASN A 268 -14.31 -15.87 -17.52
N ILE A 269 -13.63 -15.19 -16.60
CA ILE A 269 -12.18 -15.18 -16.56
C ILE A 269 -11.78 -16.55 -16.02
N ALA A 270 -11.38 -17.41 -16.94
CA ALA A 270 -10.84 -18.72 -16.65
C ALA A 270 -9.89 -18.62 -15.47
N TYR A 271 -10.18 -19.39 -14.42
CA TYR A 271 -9.21 -19.68 -13.38
C TYR A 271 -8.01 -20.32 -14.08
N ALA A 272 -7.00 -19.52 -14.40
CA ALA A 272 -5.68 -20.02 -14.75
C ALA A 272 -5.05 -20.55 -13.47
N VAL A 273 -5.60 -21.65 -12.95
CA VAL A 273 -4.83 -22.61 -12.20
C VAL A 273 -3.83 -23.15 -13.22
N LEU A 274 -2.67 -22.51 -13.32
CA LEU A 274 -1.47 -23.15 -13.86
C LEU A 274 -1.15 -24.30 -12.89
N LYS A 275 -1.90 -25.41 -13.03
CA LYS A 275 -1.49 -26.71 -12.53
C LYS A 275 -0.15 -26.94 -13.19
N GLY A 276 0.93 -26.83 -12.41
CA GLY A 276 2.22 -27.37 -12.78
C GLY A 276 2.01 -28.87 -13.02
N GLU A 277 1.73 -29.24 -14.26
CA GLU A 277 1.91 -30.61 -14.69
C GLU A 277 3.40 -30.89 -14.56
N ASN A 278 3.73 -31.92 -13.77
CA ASN A 278 5.05 -32.50 -13.67
C ASN A 278 5.62 -32.75 -15.08
N ARG A 279 6.39 -31.80 -15.62
CA ARG A 279 7.33 -32.07 -16.70
C ARG A 279 8.59 -32.60 -16.06
N GLN A 280 8.77 -33.90 -16.22
CA GLN A 280 9.87 -34.69 -15.68
C GLN A 280 11.13 -34.52 -16.54
N ASP A 281 11.47 -33.29 -16.94
CA ASP A 281 12.57 -33.05 -17.88
C ASP A 281 13.53 -32.05 -17.23
N GLY A 282 14.64 -32.57 -16.71
CA GLY A 282 15.64 -31.86 -15.91
C GLY A 282 16.52 -30.88 -16.67
N ALA A 283 15.94 -29.79 -17.18
CA ALA A 283 16.69 -28.61 -17.65
C ALA A 283 16.22 -27.36 -16.90
N ARG A 284 16.95 -27.01 -15.83
CA ARG A 284 16.78 -25.71 -15.15
C ARG A 284 17.48 -24.65 -15.99
N ASP A 285 16.69 -23.82 -16.69
CA ASP A 285 17.20 -22.57 -17.23
C ASP A 285 17.08 -21.48 -16.16
N HIS A 286 18.19 -20.83 -15.82
CA HIS A 286 18.32 -19.94 -14.66
C HIS A 286 17.66 -18.56 -14.85
N ASP A 287 16.99 -18.29 -15.98
CA ASP A 287 16.48 -16.98 -16.37
C ASP A 287 14.96 -16.91 -16.62
N HIS A 288 14.19 -17.95 -16.27
CA HIS A 288 12.72 -17.92 -16.39
C HIS A 288 12.04 -17.24 -15.20
N ARG A 289 11.30 -16.15 -15.48
CA ARG A 289 10.44 -15.41 -14.54
C ARG A 289 8.97 -15.71 -14.87
N GLU A 290 8.21 -16.17 -13.89
CA GLU A 290 6.85 -16.72 -14.06
C GLU A 290 5.88 -16.05 -13.08
N VAL A 291 4.60 -15.94 -13.43
CA VAL A 291 3.53 -15.65 -12.47
C VAL A 291 3.32 -16.91 -11.62
N VAL A 292 3.84 -16.91 -10.40
CA VAL A 292 3.79 -18.10 -9.55
C VAL A 292 2.62 -17.99 -8.57
N PHE A 293 1.69 -18.93 -8.69
CA PHE A 293 0.69 -19.18 -7.65
C PHE A 293 1.35 -20.01 -6.55
N VAL A 294 1.43 -19.46 -5.34
CA VAL A 294 1.98 -20.18 -4.19
C VAL A 294 0.82 -20.69 -3.34
N PRO A 295 0.57 -22.02 -3.28
CA PRO A 295 -0.46 -22.57 -2.40
C PRO A 295 -0.12 -22.26 -0.94
N GLY A 296 -1.13 -21.85 -0.16
CA GLY A 296 -0.95 -21.59 1.27
C GLY A 296 -0.60 -22.88 2.02
N ARG A 297 0.52 -22.89 2.75
CA ARG A 297 0.84 -23.98 3.67
C ARG A 297 -0.13 -23.94 4.85
N SER A 298 -0.95 -24.98 4.97
CA SER A 298 -1.51 -25.38 6.26
C SER A 298 -0.45 -26.25 6.93
N GLU A 299 0.30 -25.68 7.88
CA GLU A 299 1.17 -26.50 8.74
C GLU A 299 0.30 -27.16 9.81
N ALA A 300 -0.23 -28.34 9.47
CA ALA A 300 -0.50 -29.35 10.48
C ALA A 300 0.85 -29.86 10.99
N VAL A 301 1.09 -29.71 12.30
CA VAL A 301 2.27 -30.22 13.00
C VAL A 301 2.32 -31.74 12.82
N ALA A 302 3.16 -32.22 11.90
CA ALA A 302 3.48 -33.63 11.76
C ALA A 302 4.66 -33.94 12.68
N ALA A 303 4.44 -34.85 13.62
CA ALA A 303 5.41 -35.34 14.59
C ALA A 303 6.69 -35.84 13.90
N VAL A 304 7.83 -35.45 14.46
CA VAL A 304 9.16 -35.97 14.11
C VAL A 304 9.24 -37.44 14.57
N PRO A 305 9.67 -38.39 13.73
CA PRO A 305 9.99 -39.72 14.22
C PRO A 305 11.32 -39.67 14.97
N THR A 306 11.28 -40.03 16.24
CA THR A 306 12.46 -40.34 17.05
C THR A 306 13.00 -41.70 16.62
N ASP A 307 14.25 -41.75 16.19
CA ASP A 307 15.00 -42.99 16.07
C ASP A 307 16.15 -42.93 17.08
N ASP A 308 16.13 -43.89 18.01
CA ASP A 308 17.15 -44.14 19.02
C ASP A 308 18.32 -44.91 18.38
N SER A 309 19.56 -44.48 18.63
CA SER A 309 20.66 -45.40 18.94
C SER A 309 21.97 -44.66 19.28
N GLU A 310 22.43 -44.94 20.50
CA GLU A 310 23.83 -45.13 20.94
C GLU A 310 24.84 -43.97 20.77
N ALA A 311 25.78 -43.70 21.68
CA ALA A 311 26.05 -44.09 23.06
C ALA A 311 27.20 -43.19 23.56
N SER A 312 27.34 -43.15 24.89
CA SER A 312 28.56 -42.89 25.66
C SER A 312 28.93 -41.45 26.08
N SER A 313 28.68 -41.24 27.38
CA SER A 313 29.71 -40.97 28.40
C SER A 313 30.21 -39.53 28.62
N VAL A 314 29.89 -38.98 29.80
CA VAL A 314 30.80 -38.74 30.95
C VAL A 314 30.32 -37.51 31.74
N ALA A 315 30.04 -37.73 33.03
CA ALA A 315 30.23 -36.88 34.24
C ALA A 315 30.33 -35.35 34.08
N SER A 316 29.80 -34.45 34.91
CA SER A 316 29.21 -34.49 36.27
C SER A 316 29.00 -33.03 36.73
N GLN A 317 28.18 -32.85 37.78
CA GLN A 317 28.13 -31.74 38.75
C GLN A 317 27.13 -30.60 38.52
N SER A 318 26.06 -30.63 39.33
CA SER A 318 25.35 -29.46 39.87
C SER A 318 26.07 -28.95 41.13
N PRO A 319 25.80 -27.73 41.62
CA PRO A 319 24.67 -27.59 42.56
C PRO A 319 23.91 -26.23 42.58
N LYS A 320 22.63 -26.31 43.01
CA LYS A 320 21.88 -25.47 43.97
C LYS A 320 21.70 -23.95 43.70
N LEU A 321 20.46 -23.44 43.53
CA LEU A 321 19.42 -23.05 44.52
C LEU A 321 19.63 -21.68 45.21
N GLY A 322 18.60 -20.81 45.16
CA GLY A 322 18.39 -19.62 46.00
C GLY A 322 17.88 -18.40 45.20
N LEU A 323 16.58 -18.15 45.01
CA LEU A 323 15.64 -17.48 45.93
C LEU A 323 16.20 -16.24 46.65
N GLY A 324 15.68 -15.06 46.28
CA GLY A 324 15.88 -13.80 46.99
C GLY A 324 14.87 -12.72 46.54
N ARG A 325 13.82 -12.53 47.35
CA ARG A 325 12.87 -11.40 47.34
C ARG A 325 13.49 -10.16 48.01
N THR A 326 13.08 -8.96 47.59
CA THR A 326 12.73 -7.73 48.38
C THR A 326 12.38 -6.63 47.35
N SER A 327 11.24 -5.94 47.28
CA SER A 327 10.36 -5.21 48.22
C SER A 327 10.84 -3.81 48.64
N ALA A 328 9.88 -2.86 48.59
CA ALA A 328 9.76 -1.52 49.21
C ALA A 328 10.27 -0.31 48.38
N GLU A 329 9.38 0.57 47.87
CA GLU A 329 8.71 1.75 48.50
C GLU A 329 9.52 3.05 48.25
N ALA A 330 9.02 4.30 48.23
CA ALA A 330 7.72 4.97 48.02
C ALA A 330 8.01 6.48 48.22
N SER A 331 7.38 7.38 47.44
CA SER A 331 7.00 8.79 47.79
C SER A 331 6.65 9.53 46.50
N ARG A 332 5.40 9.88 46.15
CA ARG A 332 4.51 10.94 46.67
C ARG A 332 5.14 12.34 46.81
N SER A 333 4.70 13.26 45.95
CA SER A 333 4.29 14.62 46.36
C SER A 333 3.32 15.23 45.33
N SER A 334 2.22 15.73 45.86
CA SER A 334 1.10 16.44 45.22
C SER A 334 1.26 17.96 45.30
N SER A 335 0.72 18.71 44.34
CA SER A 335 0.06 20.00 44.61
C SER A 335 -0.80 20.46 43.42
N SER A 336 -2.10 20.57 43.68
CA SER A 336 -3.12 21.48 43.08
C SER A 336 -2.65 22.95 43.16
N VAL A 337 -3.21 24.01 42.56
CA VAL A 337 -4.49 24.43 41.96
C VAL A 337 -4.13 25.73 41.17
N ASP A 338 -4.85 26.09 40.10
CA ASP A 338 -5.76 27.25 40.08
C ASP A 338 -6.11 27.75 38.66
N SER A 339 -7.32 28.28 38.61
CA SER A 339 -8.10 28.74 37.47
C SER A 339 -7.77 30.20 37.14
N LEU A 340 -7.99 30.66 35.89
CA LEU A 340 -8.86 31.81 35.59
C LEU A 340 -8.88 32.19 34.09
N ASP A 341 -10.12 32.43 33.69
CA ASP A 341 -10.67 33.03 32.47
C ASP A 341 -10.25 34.50 32.29
N GLN A 342 -10.10 34.96 31.04
CA GLN A 342 -10.72 36.17 30.45
C GLN A 342 -10.01 36.69 29.19
N THR A 343 -10.77 36.72 28.09
CA THR A 343 -10.61 37.67 26.95
C THR A 343 -11.15 39.06 27.32
N PRO A 344 -10.75 40.14 26.62
CA PRO A 344 -11.64 40.68 25.57
C PRO A 344 -10.90 41.34 24.37
N GLY A 345 -11.63 41.52 23.26
CA GLY A 345 -11.14 42.06 21.99
C GLY A 345 -11.47 43.54 21.69
N SER A 346 -11.02 44.02 20.52
CA SER A 346 -11.59 45.12 19.72
C SER A 346 -10.89 45.15 18.34
N ARG A 347 -11.59 44.87 17.23
CA ARG A 347 -12.11 45.82 16.21
C ARG A 347 -11.13 46.90 15.71
N ASN A 348 -10.84 46.88 14.39
CA ASN A 348 -11.05 48.05 13.53
C ASN A 348 -11.13 47.69 12.03
N SER A 349 -11.98 48.46 11.35
CA SER A 349 -12.48 48.38 9.96
C SER A 349 -11.79 49.40 9.04
N ALA A 350 -11.76 49.15 7.71
CA ALA A 350 -11.83 50.14 6.61
C ALA A 350 -11.63 49.42 5.24
N THR A 351 -12.68 49.18 4.44
CA THR A 351 -13.21 49.97 3.29
C THR A 351 -12.59 49.70 1.91
N VAL A 352 -13.50 49.53 0.95
CA VAL A 352 -13.37 49.14 -0.47
C VAL A 352 -13.44 50.36 -1.39
N SER A 353 -12.74 50.37 -2.53
CA SER A 353 -13.27 50.75 -3.87
C SER A 353 -12.23 50.67 -5.03
N PRO A 354 -12.68 50.57 -6.30
CA PRO A 354 -12.00 49.80 -7.36
C PRO A 354 -11.48 50.63 -8.56
N LEU A 355 -10.54 50.10 -9.35
CA LEU A 355 -10.14 50.66 -10.65
C LEU A 355 -9.74 49.60 -11.68
N GLY A 356 -10.40 49.64 -12.85
CA GLY A 356 -9.76 49.63 -14.18
C GLY A 356 -9.40 48.30 -14.86
N ARG A 357 -10.17 47.93 -15.91
CA ARG A 357 -9.72 47.04 -17.01
C ARG A 357 -8.85 47.82 -18.02
N PRO A 358 -7.91 47.16 -18.71
CA PRO A 358 -7.92 47.18 -20.19
C PRO A 358 -7.49 45.81 -20.80
N PRO A 359 -7.18 45.67 -22.11
CA PRO A 359 -8.11 45.20 -23.13
C PRO A 359 -7.78 43.81 -23.72
N VAL A 360 -8.75 43.35 -24.52
CA VAL A 360 -8.80 42.11 -25.31
C VAL A 360 -7.58 41.92 -26.21
N THR A 361 -6.94 40.74 -26.12
CA THR A 361 -6.07 40.18 -27.18
C THR A 361 -6.58 38.78 -27.55
N ARG A 362 -6.54 38.48 -28.85
CA ARG A 362 -7.16 37.32 -29.52
C ARG A 362 -6.64 35.98 -28.99
N PRO A 363 -7.45 34.89 -28.97
CA PRO A 363 -6.94 33.58 -28.59
C PRO A 363 -6.05 33.03 -29.70
N PHE A 364 -4.78 32.83 -29.35
CA PHE A 364 -3.86 31.96 -30.07
C PHE A 364 -4.27 30.52 -29.76
N ASN A 365 -4.40 29.69 -30.80
CA ASN A 365 -4.88 28.31 -30.70
C ASN A 365 -3.69 27.37 -30.90
N PRO A 366 -3.11 26.74 -29.86
CA PRO A 366 -2.22 25.61 -30.03
C PRO A 366 -3.01 24.30 -29.82
N LEU A 367 -3.32 23.67 -30.94
CA LEU A 367 -3.34 22.23 -31.21
C LEU A 367 -3.25 21.31 -29.97
N GLY A 368 -4.43 20.75 -29.60
CA GLY A 368 -4.62 19.31 -29.46
C GLY A 368 -3.81 18.55 -28.40
N THR A 369 -4.02 18.83 -27.11
CA THR A 369 -3.75 17.86 -26.04
C THR A 369 -4.94 16.92 -25.89
N SER A 370 -4.79 15.67 -26.34
CA SER A 370 -5.80 14.61 -26.19
C SER A 370 -5.89 14.21 -24.72
N ARG A 371 -7.07 14.41 -24.14
CA ARG A 371 -7.47 14.01 -22.79
C ARG A 371 -7.45 12.48 -22.66
N ALA A 372 -6.79 11.95 -21.64
CA ALA A 372 -7.27 10.72 -21.03
C ALA A 372 -8.60 11.10 -20.34
N VAL A 373 -9.72 10.79 -21.00
CA VAL A 373 -11.05 10.98 -20.42
C VAL A 373 -11.26 9.87 -19.41
N ALA A 374 -11.02 10.15 -18.13
CA ALA A 374 -11.67 9.40 -17.07
C ALA A 374 -13.18 9.52 -17.29
N SER A 375 -13.88 8.39 -17.32
CA SER A 375 -15.32 8.38 -17.53
C SER A 375 -16.02 9.21 -16.43
N PRO A 376 -17.10 9.96 -16.73
CA PRO A 376 -17.75 10.83 -15.74
C PRO A 376 -18.72 10.09 -14.80
N SER A 377 -18.67 8.76 -14.68
CA SER A 377 -19.63 7.99 -13.89
C SER A 377 -18.97 7.29 -12.70
N GLY A 378 -19.16 7.86 -11.50
CA GLY A 378 -18.87 7.22 -10.22
C GLY A 378 -17.63 7.76 -9.52
N LEU A 379 -17.76 8.01 -8.22
CA LEU A 379 -16.66 8.30 -7.30
C LEU A 379 -15.71 7.09 -7.26
N GLN A 380 -14.77 7.00 -8.22
CA GLN A 380 -13.82 5.90 -8.29
C GLN A 380 -12.55 6.27 -7.53
N GLU A 381 -12.26 5.52 -6.47
CA GLU A 381 -10.94 5.54 -5.85
C GLU A 381 -9.97 4.79 -6.77
N THR A 382 -9.03 5.52 -7.37
CA THR A 382 -8.00 4.94 -8.23
C THR A 382 -6.76 4.66 -7.41
N LEU A 383 -6.38 3.40 -7.27
CA LEU A 383 -5.06 3.01 -6.76
C LEU A 383 -4.22 2.60 -7.96
N LEU A 384 -3.03 3.17 -8.11
CA LEU A 384 -2.06 2.82 -9.14
C LEU A 384 -0.69 2.61 -8.50
N ALA A 385 -0.10 1.44 -8.72
CA ALA A 385 1.30 1.17 -8.45
C ALA A 385 1.91 0.61 -9.75
N SER A 386 2.97 1.24 -10.26
CA SER A 386 3.58 0.90 -11.55
C SER A 386 5.09 0.95 -11.51
#